data_AF-A0A3D4QEK8-F1
#
_entry.id   AF-A0A3D4QEK8-F1
#
_cell.length_a   1.000
_cell.length_b   1.000
_cell.length_c   1.000
_cell.angle_alpha   90.00
_cell.angle_beta   90.00
_cell.angle_gamma   90.00
#
_symmetry.space_group_name_H-M   'P 1'
#
loop_
_entity.id
_entity.type
_entity.pdbx_description
1 polymer ?
#
loop_
_entity_poly.entity_id
_entity_poly.type
_entity_poly.pdbx_seq_one_letter_code
_entity_poly.pdbx_strand_id
1 'polypeptide(L)' 'MHVAANNHVARPTRHPYHQPAHGRYGNRAFHGSVENVSATGAAIALGEAGVTVDNGTFVDMHVEGLG' A
#
# COMPACT_ATOMS: atom_id res chain seq x y z
N MET A 1 -31.82 -23.21 -9.68
CA MET A 1 -30.53 -22.98 -10.37
C MET A 1 -29.65 -22.20 -9.40
N HIS A 2 -28.65 -22.84 -8.79
CA HIS A 2 -27.85 -22.27 -7.70
C HIS A 2 -26.48 -21.87 -8.26
N VAL A 3 -26.14 -20.59 -8.27
CA VAL A 3 -24.80 -20.11 -8.60
C VAL A 3 -24.40 -19.04 -7.61
N ALA A 4 -23.85 -19.46 -6.49
CA ALA A 4 -22.93 -18.63 -5.73
C ALA A 4 -21.54 -19.24 -5.95
N ALA A 5 -20.90 -18.84 -7.05
CA ALA A 5 -19.47 -19.05 -7.17
C ALA A 5 -18.82 -18.13 -6.13
N ASN A 6 -18.39 -18.70 -5.01
CA ASN A 6 -17.48 -18.03 -4.09
C ASN A 6 -16.19 -17.77 -4.89
N ASN A 7 -16.10 -16.59 -5.50
CA ASN A 7 -14.93 -16.14 -6.22
C ASN A 7 -13.83 -15.85 -5.21
N HIS A 8 -13.17 -16.90 -4.74
CA HIS A 8 -12.00 -16.77 -3.89
C HIS A 8 -10.82 -16.32 -4.76
N VAL A 9 -10.66 -15.01 -4.90
CA VAL A 9 -9.44 -14.43 -5.46
C VAL A 9 -8.35 -14.68 -4.43
N ALA A 10 -7.41 -15.56 -4.75
CA ALA A 10 -6.24 -15.82 -3.91
C ALA A 10 -5.51 -14.49 -3.67
N ARG A 11 -5.57 -13.99 -2.43
CA ARG A 11 -4.85 -12.77 -2.05
C ARG A 11 -3.39 -13.13 -1.83
N PRO A 12 -2.43 -12.38 -2.40
CA PRO A 12 -1.01 -12.58 -2.11
C PRO A 12 -0.75 -12.58 -0.61
N THR A 13 0.10 -13.49 -0.14
CA THR A 13 0.58 -13.51 1.24
C THR A 13 1.24 -12.17 1.55
N ARG A 14 0.85 -11.56 2.67
CA ARG A 14 1.41 -10.30 3.16
C ARG A 14 2.36 -10.58 4.31
N HIS A 15 3.54 -9.98 4.25
CA HIS A 15 4.59 -10.07 5.27
C HIS A 15 4.64 -8.76 6.06
N PRO A 16 4.65 -8.80 7.39
CA PRO A 16 4.87 -7.61 8.22
C PRO A 16 6.20 -6.95 7.87
N TYR A 17 6.23 -5.62 7.85
CA TYR A 17 7.44 -4.86 7.51
C TYR A 17 7.73 -3.73 8.52
N HIS A 18 6.71 -2.94 8.86
CA HIS A 18 6.74 -1.85 9.85
C HIS A 18 7.95 -0.90 9.70
N GLN A 19 8.30 -0.54 8.47
CA GLN A 19 9.39 0.41 8.19
C GLN A 19 8.85 1.79 7.80
N PRO A 20 9.61 2.87 8.07
CA PRO A 20 9.31 4.20 7.55
C PRO A 20 9.24 4.21 6.03
N ALA A 21 8.29 4.99 5.50
CA ALA A 21 8.14 5.25 4.09
C ALA A 21 7.99 6.74 3.80
N HIS A 22 8.61 7.14 2.71
CA HIS A 22 8.52 8.47 2.15
C HIS A 22 7.98 8.35 0.74
N GLY A 23 6.90 9.05 0.46
CA GLY A 23 6.29 9.02 -0.85
C GLY A 23 6.11 10.42 -1.41
N ARG A 24 5.89 10.47 -2.71
CA ARG A 24 5.50 11.69 -3.41
C ARG A 24 4.29 11.41 -4.28
N TYR A 25 3.30 12.28 -4.17
CA TYR A 25 2.10 12.32 -4.99
C TYR A 25 1.98 13.69 -5.64
N GLY A 26 2.11 13.76 -6.97
CA GLY A 26 2.17 15.02 -7.70
C GLY A 26 3.30 15.92 -7.17
N ASN A 27 2.94 17.07 -6.58
CA ASN A 27 3.88 18.03 -5.97
C ASN A 27 3.92 17.98 -4.44
N ARG A 28 3.32 16.96 -3.81
CA ARG A 28 3.29 16.80 -2.35
C ARG A 28 4.13 15.61 -1.93
N ALA A 29 5.06 15.84 -1.01
CA ALA A 29 5.70 14.77 -0.26
C ALA A 29 4.77 14.33 0.87
N PHE A 30 4.84 13.06 1.25
CA PHE A 30 4.16 12.52 2.43
C PHE A 30 5.04 11.51 3.14
N HIS A 31 4.78 11.34 4.44
CA HIS A 31 5.47 10.42 5.32
C HIS A 31 4.49 9.39 5.88
N GLY A 32 4.94 8.16 6.04
CA GLY A 32 4.12 7.07 6.58
C GLY A 32 4.95 5.88 7.05
N SER A 33 4.26 4.80 7.38
CA SER A 33 4.86 3.50 7.69
C SER A 33 4.27 2.42 6.80
N VAL A 34 5.12 1.54 6.26
CA VAL A 34 4.65 0.33 5.58
C VAL A 34 4.32 -0.70 6.64
N GLU A 35 3.04 -1.05 6.77
CA GLU A 35 2.59 -2.07 7.71
C GLU A 35 2.94 -3.47 7.21
N ASN A 36 2.72 -3.73 5.92
CA ASN A 36 3.01 -5.01 5.31
C ASN A 36 3.24 -4.91 3.81
N VAL A 37 3.98 -5.89 3.27
CA VAL A 37 4.35 -6.02 1.86
C VAL A 37 3.93 -7.36 1.29
N SER A 38 3.70 -7.43 0.00
CA SER A 38 3.45 -8.65 -0.76
C SER A 38 4.11 -8.54 -2.13
N ALA A 39 4.12 -9.64 -2.89
CA ALA A 39 4.71 -9.66 -4.23
C ALA A 39 4.10 -8.63 -5.20
N THR A 40 2.88 -8.13 -4.93
CA THR A 40 2.17 -7.21 -5.84
C THR A 40 1.86 -5.86 -5.22
N GLY A 41 2.37 -5.55 -4.01
CA GLY A 41 2.13 -4.25 -3.38
C GLY A 41 2.26 -4.24 -1.87
N ALA A 42 2.06 -3.05 -1.28
CA ALA A 42 2.23 -2.77 0.14
C ALA A 42 0.99 -2.10 0.75
N ALA A 43 0.80 -2.24 2.07
CA ALA A 43 -0.14 -1.42 2.85
C ALA A 43 0.63 -0.40 3.69
N ILE A 44 0.12 0.83 3.72
CA ILE A 44 0.83 1.99 4.26
C ILE A 44 -0.11 2.80 5.12
N ALA A 45 0.31 3.06 6.35
CA ALA A 45 -0.32 4.05 7.20
C ALA A 45 0.31 5.42 6.90
N LEU A 46 -0.51 6.37 6.46
CA LEU A 46 -0.07 7.75 6.26
C LEU A 46 -0.05 8.45 7.62
N GLY A 47 1.08 9.07 7.96
CA GLY A 47 1.29 9.70 9.26
C GLY A 47 0.66 11.10 9.40
N GLU A 48 0.13 11.66 8.32
CA GLU A 48 -0.33 13.04 8.25
C GLU A 48 -1.83 13.13 7.93
N ALA A 49 -2.56 13.88 8.76
CA ALA A 49 -3.95 14.22 8.48
C ALA A 49 -4.03 15.16 7.25
N GLY A 50 -4.80 14.77 6.23
CA GLY A 50 -5.03 15.60 5.04
C GLY A 50 -4.34 15.13 3.76
N VAL A 51 -3.56 14.04 3.82
CA VAL A 51 -3.07 13.36 2.62
C VAL A 51 -4.07 12.27 2.22
N THR A 52 -4.89 12.55 1.22
CA THR A 52 -5.73 11.56 0.55
C THR A 52 -5.19 11.31 -0.85
N VAL A 53 -4.94 10.04 -1.19
CA VAL A 53 -4.52 9.63 -2.53
C VAL A 53 -5.70 8.94 -3.20
N ASP A 54 -6.11 9.44 -4.37
CA ASP A 54 -7.21 8.87 -5.12
C ASP A 54 -6.89 7.45 -5.59
N ASN A 55 -7.88 6.57 -5.54
CA ASN A 55 -7.72 5.19 -5.97
C ASN A 55 -7.28 5.13 -7.46
N GLY A 56 -6.24 4.34 -7.73
CA GLY A 56 -5.68 4.18 -9.07
C GLY A 56 -4.60 5.20 -9.42
N THR A 57 -4.27 6.13 -8.52
CA THR A 57 -3.18 7.06 -8.79
C THR A 57 -1.82 6.45 -8.48
N PHE A 58 -0.86 6.73 -9.35
CA PHE A 58 0.52 6.34 -9.16
C PHE A 58 1.20 7.24 -8.12
N VAL A 59 1.94 6.62 -7.22
CA VAL A 59 2.77 7.26 -6.22
C VAL A 59 4.19 6.75 -6.34
N ASP A 60 5.16 7.66 -6.33
CA ASP A 60 6.56 7.29 -6.18
C ASP A 60 6.85 7.09 -4.70
N MET A 61 7.49 5.99 -4.36
CA MET A 61 7.71 5.62 -2.96
C MET A 61 9.11 5.09 -2.72
N HIS A 62 9.72 5.63 -1.67
CA HIS A 62 10.93 5.11 -1.06
C HIS A 62 10.57 4.53 0.31
N VAL A 63 10.97 3.28 0.55
CA VAL A 63 10.81 2.62 1.84
C VAL A 63 12.18 2.21 2.32
N GLU A 64 12.50 2.55 3.56
CA GLU A 64 13.78 2.19 4.15
C GLU A 64 13.91 0.66 4.25
N GLY A 65 15.04 0.13 3.77
CA GLY A 65 15.37 -1.30 3.87
C GLY A 65 14.74 -2.21 2.80
N LEU A 66 13.96 -1.68 1.85
CA LEU A 66 13.49 -2.45 0.69
C LEU A 66 14.63 -2.51 -0.32
N GLY A 67 15.51 -3.51 -0.14
CA GLY A 67 16.61 -3.87 -1.04
C GLY A 67 16.24 -5.04 -1.94
#